data_AF-A0A7L2STP8-F1
#
_entry.id   AF-A0A7L2STP8-F1
#
_cell.length_a   1.000
_cell.length_b   1.000
_cell.length_c   1.000
_cell.angle_alpha   90.00
_cell.angle_beta   90.00
_cell.angle_gamma   90.00
#
_symmetry.space_group_name_H-M   'P 1'
#
loop_
_entity.id
_entity.type
_entity.pdbx_description
1 polymer ?
#
loop_
_entity_poly.entity_id
_entity_poly.type
_entity_poly.pdbx_seq_one_letter_code
_entity_poly.pdbx_strand_id
1 'polypeptide(L)'
;QGLWQVLEDSRAVLIAADVPPDGPFPQDEKIKDAYSHVVENTAFFGDVVLRFPKIVHHYFDRNSNWNSLIRWGIGFCNLTGVFEQGPHSQVLRLMAQELGISEKSPDYRNPFKTDQSEFFPSADTFQKALRDEEKRRKKEEKRKEIRKGPRISRSQSEL
;
A
#
# COMPACT_ATOMS: atom_id res chain seq x y z
N GLN A 1 11.28 0.12 6.83
CA GLN A 1 10.25 1.17 6.64
C GLN A 1 8.95 0.51 6.20
N GLY A 2 7.81 1.19 6.27
CA GLY A 2 6.52 0.62 5.84
C GLY A 2 6.27 0.80 4.33
N LEU A 3 5.43 -0.05 3.73
CA LEU A 3 5.07 -0.06 2.30
C LEU A 3 4.80 1.35 1.75
N TRP A 4 3.92 2.10 2.41
CA TRP A 4 3.49 3.43 1.99
C TRP A 4 4.62 4.45 1.96
N GLN A 5 5.49 4.41 2.98
CA GLN A 5 6.64 5.30 3.05
C GLN A 5 7.63 5.00 1.92
N VAL A 6 7.91 3.72 1.66
CA VAL A 6 8.84 3.32 0.58
C VAL A 6 8.29 3.76 -0.78
N LEU A 7 6.98 3.60 -1.00
CA LEU A 7 6.33 3.98 -2.25
C LEU A 7 6.32 5.50 -2.45
N GLU A 8 6.11 6.28 -1.38
CA GLU A 8 6.16 7.75 -1.39
C GLU A 8 7.57 8.28 -1.64
N ASP A 9 8.57 7.76 -0.92
CA ASP A 9 9.98 8.13 -1.08
C ASP A 9 10.48 7.80 -2.49
N SER A 10 10.14 6.61 -2.99
CA SER A 10 10.55 6.16 -4.33
C SER A 10 9.88 6.99 -5.43
N ARG A 11 8.58 7.31 -5.27
CA ARG A 11 7.87 8.23 -6.18
C ARG A 11 8.57 9.59 -6.24
N ALA A 12 8.97 10.15 -5.09
CA ALA A 12 9.66 11.44 -5.06
C ALA A 12 11.00 11.40 -5.81
N VAL A 13 11.77 10.31 -5.67
CA VAL A 13 13.03 10.10 -6.42
C VAL A 13 12.77 10.04 -7.93
N LEU A 14 11.78 9.27 -8.37
CA LEU A 14 11.47 9.12 -9.81
C LEU A 14 10.97 10.42 -10.44
N ILE A 15 10.13 11.18 -9.73
CA ILE A 15 9.65 12.49 -10.20
C ILE A 15 10.80 13.49 -10.26
N ALA A 16 11.66 13.54 -9.24
CA ALA A 16 12.79 14.48 -9.21
C ALA A 16 13.83 14.19 -10.31
N ALA A 17 13.97 12.93 -10.71
CA ALA A 17 14.85 12.49 -11.79
C ALA A 17 14.18 12.55 -13.19
N ASP A 18 12.92 12.99 -13.28
CA ASP A 18 12.13 13.06 -14.52
C ASP A 18 12.16 11.76 -15.33
N VAL A 19 12.00 10.63 -14.65
CA VAL A 19 12.11 9.31 -15.27
C VAL A 19 10.86 9.00 -16.09
N PRO A 20 10.96 8.81 -17.42
CA PRO A 20 9.85 8.35 -18.23
C PRO A 20 9.52 6.88 -17.90
N PRO A 21 8.27 6.53 -17.54
CA PRO A 21 7.92 5.15 -17.19
C PRO A 21 8.11 4.16 -18.34
N ASP A 22 7.81 4.60 -19.57
CA ASP A 22 7.91 3.87 -20.84
C ASP A 22 9.32 3.95 -21.47
N GLY A 23 10.26 4.62 -20.79
CA GLY A 23 11.64 4.75 -21.22
C GLY A 23 12.50 3.52 -20.92
N PRO A 24 13.79 3.57 -21.30
CA PRO A 24 14.74 2.52 -20.96
C PRO A 24 14.91 2.40 -19.44
N PHE A 25 15.13 1.17 -18.98
CA PHE A 25 15.33 0.93 -17.55
C PHE A 25 16.54 1.73 -16.99
N PRO A 26 16.39 2.41 -15.85
CA PRO A 26 17.45 3.26 -15.29
C PRO A 26 18.74 2.52 -14.99
N GLN A 27 19.88 3.17 -15.24
CA GLN A 27 21.22 2.63 -14.95
C GLN A 27 21.79 3.14 -13.63
N ASP A 28 21.39 4.34 -13.20
CA ASP A 28 21.74 4.88 -11.89
C ASP A 28 21.12 4.00 -10.79
N GLU A 29 21.95 3.57 -9.82
CA GLU A 29 21.55 2.61 -8.79
C GLU A 29 20.40 3.13 -7.92
N LYS A 30 20.42 4.41 -7.55
CA LYS A 30 19.38 5.01 -6.72
C LYS A 30 18.06 5.10 -7.47
N ILE A 31 18.09 5.52 -8.73
CA ILE A 31 16.87 5.61 -9.56
C ILE A 31 16.34 4.20 -9.87
N LYS A 32 17.22 3.25 -10.14
CA LYS A 32 16.91 1.85 -10.34
C LYS A 32 16.21 1.23 -9.14
N ASP A 33 16.74 1.45 -7.93
CA ASP A 33 16.13 0.96 -6.70
C ASP A 33 14.75 1.59 -6.48
N ALA A 34 14.60 2.90 -6.71
CA ALA A 34 13.30 3.58 -6.62
C ALA A 34 12.29 3.00 -7.64
N TYR A 35 12.73 2.71 -8.86
CA TYR A 35 11.89 2.10 -9.89
C TYR A 35 11.43 0.70 -9.46
N SER A 36 12.37 -0.15 -9.04
CA SER A 36 12.07 -1.50 -8.55
C SER A 36 11.12 -1.46 -7.36
N HIS A 37 11.35 -0.57 -6.39
CA HIS A 37 10.46 -0.38 -5.26
C HIS A 37 9.04 0.00 -5.70
N VAL A 38 8.85 0.88 -6.68
CA VAL A 38 7.50 1.25 -7.13
C VAL A 38 6.80 0.05 -7.78
N VAL A 39 7.48 -0.64 -8.69
CA VAL A 39 6.93 -1.78 -9.43
C VAL A 39 6.58 -2.92 -8.47
N GLU A 40 7.52 -3.33 -7.63
CA GLU A 40 7.36 -4.47 -6.71
C GLU A 40 6.32 -4.17 -5.62
N ASN A 41 6.36 -3.00 -5.00
CA ASN A 41 5.42 -2.67 -3.93
C ASN A 41 3.99 -2.48 -4.44
N THR A 42 3.82 -1.96 -5.66
CA THR A 42 2.50 -1.84 -6.29
C THR A 42 1.92 -3.23 -6.58
N ALA A 43 2.71 -4.14 -7.17
CA ALA A 43 2.29 -5.50 -7.43
C ALA A 43 1.99 -6.29 -6.14
N PHE A 44 2.88 -6.20 -5.15
CA PHE A 44 2.70 -6.81 -3.84
C PHE A 44 1.42 -6.32 -3.17
N PHE A 45 1.15 -5.01 -3.20
CA PHE A 45 -0.10 -4.48 -2.68
C PHE A 45 -1.31 -5.01 -3.46
N GLY A 46 -1.20 -5.17 -4.78
CA GLY A 46 -2.21 -5.84 -5.60
C GLY A 46 -2.55 -7.25 -5.12
N ASP A 47 -1.55 -8.06 -4.78
CA ASP A 47 -1.78 -9.39 -4.20
C ASP A 47 -2.50 -9.33 -2.86
N VAL A 48 -2.13 -8.37 -2.00
CA VAL A 48 -2.79 -8.15 -0.69
C VAL A 48 -4.25 -7.73 -0.87
N VAL A 49 -4.54 -6.84 -1.82
CA VAL A 49 -5.89 -6.40 -2.20
C VAL A 49 -6.74 -7.59 -2.61
N LEU A 50 -6.22 -8.43 -3.51
CA LEU A 50 -6.99 -9.53 -4.06
C LEU A 50 -7.20 -10.66 -3.05
N ARG A 51 -6.21 -10.96 -2.21
CA ARG A 51 -6.31 -12.03 -1.20
C ARG A 51 -7.08 -11.60 0.05
N PHE A 52 -7.00 -10.33 0.44
CA PHE A 52 -7.57 -9.83 1.69
C PHE A 52 -8.43 -8.57 1.52
N PRO A 53 -9.41 -8.55 0.59
CA PRO A 53 -10.13 -7.33 0.21
C PRO A 53 -10.85 -6.68 1.41
N LYS A 54 -11.45 -7.47 2.31
CA LYS A 54 -12.12 -6.95 3.52
C LYS A 54 -11.15 -6.22 4.45
N ILE A 55 -9.93 -6.73 4.60
CA ILE A 55 -8.89 -6.12 5.44
C ILE A 55 -8.40 -4.84 4.79
N VAL A 56 -8.13 -4.89 3.49
CA VAL A 56 -7.64 -3.73 2.75
C VAL A 56 -8.65 -2.59 2.80
N HIS A 57 -9.92 -2.82 2.47
CA HIS A 57 -10.95 -1.79 2.54
C HIS A 57 -11.09 -1.17 3.93
N HIS A 58 -10.93 -1.96 5.00
CA HIS A 58 -10.97 -1.43 6.37
C HIS A 58 -9.90 -0.34 6.62
N TYR A 59 -8.68 -0.51 6.09
CA TYR A 59 -7.58 0.43 6.32
C TYR A 59 -7.44 1.48 5.21
N PHE A 60 -7.57 1.04 3.96
CA PHE A 60 -7.29 1.84 2.76
C PHE A 60 -8.35 2.91 2.50
N ASP A 61 -9.64 2.58 2.63
CA ASP A 61 -10.73 3.49 2.27
C ASP A 61 -10.78 4.74 3.18
N ARG A 62 -10.13 4.68 4.35
CA ARG A 62 -10.04 5.80 5.30
C ARG A 62 -8.85 6.73 5.05
N ASN A 63 -7.96 6.41 4.11
CA ASN A 63 -6.74 7.16 3.86
C ASN A 63 -6.67 7.62 2.39
N SER A 64 -7.05 8.88 2.16
CA SER A 64 -7.04 9.49 0.82
C SER A 64 -5.63 9.59 0.22
N ASN A 65 -4.59 9.73 1.03
CA ASN A 65 -3.21 9.77 0.55
C ASN A 65 -2.80 8.42 -0.05
N TRP A 66 -3.15 7.31 0.61
CA TRP A 66 -2.87 5.97 0.09
C TRP A 66 -3.60 5.71 -1.23
N ASN A 67 -4.84 6.21 -1.36
CA ASN A 67 -5.59 6.10 -2.61
C ASN A 67 -4.88 6.83 -3.76
N SER A 68 -4.47 8.08 -3.54
CA SER A 68 -3.70 8.84 -4.53
C SER A 68 -2.38 8.16 -4.91
N LEU A 69 -1.68 7.59 -3.92
CA LEU A 69 -0.40 6.93 -4.15
C LEU A 69 -0.54 5.62 -4.94
N ILE A 70 -1.56 4.79 -4.64
CA ILE A 70 -1.85 3.58 -5.42
C ILE A 70 -2.33 3.90 -6.83
N ARG A 71 -3.20 4.91 -7.01
CA ARG A 71 -3.61 5.36 -8.34
C ARG A 71 -2.40 5.75 -9.19
N TRP A 72 -1.48 6.51 -8.60
CA TRP A 72 -0.23 6.86 -9.27
C TRP A 72 0.62 5.63 -9.56
N GLY A 73 0.81 4.72 -8.60
CA GLY A 73 1.60 3.50 -8.77
C GLY A 73 1.06 2.56 -9.86
N ILE A 74 -0.26 2.36 -9.90
CA ILE A 74 -0.93 1.59 -10.97
C ILE A 74 -0.69 2.26 -12.33
N GLY A 75 -0.88 3.58 -12.42
CA GLY A 75 -0.65 4.34 -13.65
C GLY A 75 0.80 4.22 -14.13
N PHE A 76 1.75 4.39 -13.21
CA PHE A 76 3.17 4.20 -13.50
C PHE A 76 3.43 2.80 -14.04
N CYS A 77 3.04 1.75 -13.31
CA CYS A 77 3.29 0.36 -13.70
C CYS A 77 2.59 -0.05 -15.01
N ASN A 78 1.45 0.55 -15.35
CA ASN A 78 0.81 0.32 -16.65
C ASN A 78 1.63 0.94 -17.79
N LEU A 79 2.21 2.13 -17.58
CA LEU A 79 3.05 2.79 -18.58
C LEU A 79 4.42 2.11 -18.76
N THR A 80 4.93 1.43 -17.73
CA THR A 80 6.22 0.71 -17.84
C THR A 80 6.17 -0.54 -18.71
N GLY A 81 4.97 -1.11 -18.92
CA GLY A 81 4.80 -2.37 -19.63
C GLY A 81 5.29 -3.62 -18.88
N VAL A 82 5.84 -3.48 -17.65
CA VAL A 82 6.42 -4.60 -16.88
C VAL A 82 5.40 -5.72 -16.62
N PHE A 83 4.13 -5.36 -16.51
CA PHE A 83 3.02 -6.29 -16.27
C PHE A 83 2.18 -6.56 -17.52
N GLU A 84 2.64 -6.32 -18.74
CA GLU A 84 1.83 -6.64 -19.93
C GLU A 84 1.77 -8.15 -20.21
N GLN A 85 2.79 -8.89 -19.79
CA GLN A 85 2.95 -10.30 -20.13
C GLN A 85 3.05 -11.18 -18.88
N GLY A 86 2.73 -12.47 -19.05
CA GLY A 86 2.88 -13.47 -18.02
C GLY A 86 1.74 -13.52 -16.99
N PRO A 87 1.95 -14.26 -15.88
CA PRO A 87 0.89 -14.61 -14.93
C PRO A 87 0.38 -13.40 -14.12
N HIS A 88 1.19 -12.36 -13.99
CA HIS A 88 0.83 -11.15 -13.24
C HIS A 88 0.15 -10.08 -14.09
N SER A 89 -0.11 -10.35 -15.37
CA SER A 89 -0.64 -9.35 -16.31
C SER A 89 -1.99 -8.77 -15.91
N GLN A 90 -2.76 -9.52 -15.12
CA GLN A 90 -4.07 -9.10 -14.68
C GLN A 90 -4.06 -8.45 -13.29
N VAL A 91 -2.93 -8.47 -12.56
CA VAL A 91 -2.90 -8.06 -11.14
C VAL A 91 -3.32 -6.59 -10.98
N LEU A 92 -2.77 -5.69 -11.82
CA LEU A 92 -3.05 -4.26 -11.77
C LEU A 92 -4.51 -3.96 -12.12
N ARG A 93 -5.04 -4.62 -13.15
CA ARG A 93 -6.44 -4.49 -13.55
C ARG A 93 -7.39 -4.98 -12.46
N LEU A 94 -7.15 -6.17 -11.92
CA LEU A 94 -8.00 -6.77 -10.90
C LEU A 94 -7.96 -6.00 -9.59
N MET A 95 -6.78 -5.52 -9.15
CA MET A 95 -6.68 -4.69 -7.93
C MET A 95 -7.38 -3.34 -8.12
N ALA A 96 -7.27 -2.71 -9.30
CA ALA A 96 -7.95 -1.45 -9.59
C ALA A 96 -9.47 -1.61 -9.51
N GLN A 97 -9.98 -2.73 -10.02
CA GLN A 97 -11.41 -3.07 -9.95
C GLN A 97 -11.84 -3.40 -8.51
N GLU A 98 -11.06 -4.19 -7.75
CA GLU A 98 -11.39 -4.52 -6.35
C GLU A 98 -11.47 -3.24 -5.51
N LEU A 99 -10.51 -2.31 -5.67
CA LEU A 99 -10.45 -1.02 -4.97
C LEU A 99 -11.46 0.02 -5.46
N GLY A 100 -12.21 -0.24 -6.53
CA GLY A 100 -13.14 0.73 -7.13
C GLY A 100 -12.45 1.95 -7.76
N ILE A 101 -11.20 1.80 -8.18
CA ILE A 101 -10.45 2.81 -8.93
C ILE A 101 -10.89 2.79 -10.40
N SER A 102 -11.11 1.60 -10.96
CA SER A 102 -11.68 1.39 -12.29
C SER A 102 -13.04 0.71 -12.20
N GLU A 103 -13.84 0.87 -13.26
CA GLU A 103 -15.14 0.19 -13.35
C GLU A 103 -14.95 -1.34 -13.35
N LYS A 104 -15.76 -2.01 -12.54
CA LYS A 104 -15.80 -3.47 -12.50
C LYS A 104 -16.46 -3.98 -13.77
N SER A 105 -15.71 -4.74 -14.54
CA SER A 105 -16.23 -5.39 -15.73
C SER A 105 -17.31 -6.42 -15.36
N PRO A 106 -18.33 -6.67 -16.20
CA PRO A 106 -19.37 -7.65 -15.90
C PRO A 106 -18.84 -9.07 -15.64
N ASP A 107 -17.69 -9.42 -16.21
CA ASP A 107 -16.97 -10.68 -16.06
C ASP A 107 -15.93 -10.65 -14.92
N TYR A 108 -15.86 -9.57 -14.14
CA TYR A 108 -14.91 -9.45 -13.04
C TYR A 108 -15.07 -10.59 -12.03
N ARG A 109 -14.01 -11.38 -11.88
CA ARG A 109 -13.90 -12.41 -10.86
C ARG A 109 -12.53 -12.34 -10.20
N ASN A 110 -12.50 -12.04 -8.90
CA ASN A 110 -11.28 -12.11 -8.12
C ASN A 110 -10.87 -13.59 -7.96
N PRO A 111 -9.71 -14.05 -8.47
CA PRO A 111 -9.29 -15.45 -8.43
C PRO A 111 -9.14 -16.01 -7.02
N PHE A 112 -8.90 -15.14 -6.03
CA PHE A 112 -8.72 -15.51 -4.63
C PHE A 112 -10.02 -15.43 -3.82
N LYS A 113 -11.11 -14.91 -4.41
CA LYS A 113 -12.45 -15.07 -3.84
C LYS A 113 -12.95 -16.48 -4.13
N THR A 114 -12.55 -17.42 -3.29
CA THR A 114 -13.34 -18.65 -3.09
C THR A 114 -14.62 -18.29 -2.32
N ASP A 115 -15.67 -19.11 -2.44
CA ASP A 115 -16.83 -19.09 -1.53
C ASP A 115 -16.34 -19.46 -0.11
N GLN A 116 -15.61 -18.54 0.52
CA GLN A 116 -14.95 -18.73 1.81
C GLN A 116 -15.91 -18.34 2.93
N SER A 117 -17.08 -18.97 2.97
CA SER A 117 -17.83 -19.07 4.22
C SER A 117 -17.08 -19.91 5.26
N GLU A 118 -16.08 -20.72 4.86
CA GLU A 118 -15.41 -21.65 5.77
C GLU A 118 -14.06 -21.19 6.35
N PHE A 119 -13.31 -20.29 5.70
CA PHE A 119 -11.94 -19.95 6.14
C PHE A 119 -11.82 -18.61 6.88
N PHE A 120 -12.73 -17.67 6.63
CA PHE A 120 -12.78 -16.42 7.38
C PHE A 120 -13.83 -16.52 8.48
N PRO A 121 -13.46 -16.28 9.75
CA PRO A 121 -14.44 -16.24 10.82
C PRO A 121 -15.41 -15.09 10.48
N SER A 122 -16.69 -15.25 10.84
CA SER A 122 -17.80 -14.34 10.50
C SER A 122 -17.42 -12.85 10.51
N ALA A 123 -18.11 -11.99 9.74
CA ALA A 123 -17.80 -10.56 9.69
C ALA A 123 -17.64 -9.93 11.11
N ASP A 124 -18.40 -10.41 12.09
CA ASP A 124 -18.32 -10.01 13.51
C ASP A 124 -17.02 -10.40 14.21
N THR A 125 -16.52 -11.61 13.98
CA THR A 125 -15.26 -12.07 14.60
C THR A 125 -14.05 -11.37 13.98
N PHE A 126 -14.08 -11.11 12.67
CA PHE A 126 -13.07 -10.28 12.01
C PHE A 126 -13.08 -8.84 12.57
N GLN A 127 -14.24 -8.22 12.68
CA GLN A 127 -14.34 -6.88 13.27
C GLN A 127 -13.87 -6.85 14.73
N LYS A 128 -14.18 -7.89 15.52
CA LYS A 128 -13.69 -8.01 16.90
C LYS A 128 -12.16 -8.09 16.93
N ALA A 129 -11.55 -8.92 16.10
CA ALA A 129 -10.09 -9.05 16.01
C ALA A 129 -9.43 -7.71 15.64
N LEU A 130 -9.99 -6.96 14.68
CA LEU A 130 -9.48 -5.63 14.32
C LEU A 130 -9.56 -4.64 15.49
N ARG A 131 -10.68 -4.61 16.24
CA ARG A 131 -10.83 -3.75 17.42
C ARG A 131 -9.83 -4.11 18.52
N ASP A 132 -9.60 -5.40 18.74
CA ASP A 132 -8.66 -5.87 19.77
C ASP A 132 -7.21 -5.55 19.38
N GLU A 133 -6.86 -5.67 18.09
CA GLU A 133 -5.56 -5.25 17.57
C GLU A 133 -5.34 -3.74 17.72
N GLU A 134 -6.36 -2.92 17.42
CA GLU A 134 -6.25 -1.46 17.57
C GLU A 134 -6.04 -1.05 19.04
N LYS A 135 -6.72 -1.73 19.98
CA LYS A 135 -6.49 -1.54 21.42
C LYS A 135 -5.07 -1.95 21.81
N ARG A 136 -4.55 -3.05 21.27
CA ARG A 136 -3.18 -3.53 21.52
C ARG A 136 -2.15 -2.50 21.05
N ARG A 137 -2.31 -1.96 19.84
CA ARG A 137 -1.42 -0.96 19.27
C ARG A 137 -1.41 0.34 20.09
N LYS A 138 -2.58 0.85 20.47
CA LYS A 138 -2.69 2.02 21.36
C LYS A 138 -2.02 1.80 22.73
N LYS A 139 -2.11 0.59 23.29
CA LYS A 139 -1.43 0.23 24.54
C LYS A 139 0.09 0.19 24.38
N GLU A 140 0.58 -0.29 23.24
CA GLU A 140 2.00 -0.33 22.93
C GLU A 140 2.59 1.06 22.67
N GLU A 141 1.88 1.92 21.95
CA GLU A 141 2.25 3.33 21.73
C GLU A 141 2.39 4.07 23.05
N LYS A 142 1.40 3.95 23.95
CA LYS A 142 1.47 4.52 25.31
C LYS A 142 2.67 3.99 26.11
N ARG A 143 2.99 2.71 26.00
CA ARG A 143 4.19 2.12 26.66
C ARG A 143 5.48 2.68 26.09
N LYS A 144 5.57 2.89 24.77
CA LYS A 144 6.74 3.51 24.12
C LYS A 144 6.89 4.97 24.50
N GLU A 145 5.79 5.70 24.65
CA GLU A 145 5.77 7.09 25.11
C GLU A 145 6.26 7.21 26.55
N ILE A 146 5.76 6.37 27.48
CA ILE A 146 6.22 6.36 28.88
C ILE A 146 7.71 5.98 28.99
N ARG A 147 8.21 5.11 28.11
CA ARG A 147 9.63 4.74 28.03
C ARG A 147 10.52 5.84 27.47
N LYS A 148 9.97 6.77 26.66
CA LYS A 148 10.66 7.99 26.27
C LYS A 148 10.59 8.93 27.47
N GLY A 149 11.61 8.88 28.31
CA GLY A 149 11.69 9.65 29.55
C GLY A 149 11.49 11.17 29.35
N PRO A 150 11.40 11.94 30.43
CA PRO A 150 11.06 13.36 30.37
C PRO A 150 11.94 14.11 29.37
N ARG A 151 11.32 14.68 28.33
CA ARG A 151 12.00 15.62 27.43
C ARG A 151 12.22 16.91 28.22
N ILE A 152 13.49 17.20 28.55
CA ILE A 152 13.91 18.51 29.06
C ILE A 152 13.63 19.52 27.94
N SER A 153 12.47 20.18 27.96
CA SER A 153 12.27 21.41 27.21
C SER A 153 13.12 22.47 27.88
N ARG A 154 14.22 22.85 27.24
CA ARG A 154 15.09 23.93 27.70
C ARG A 154 14.30 25.24 27.55
N SER A 155 13.60 25.68 28.60
CA SER A 155 13.15 27.06 28.70
C SER A 155 14.40 27.90 28.93
N GLN A 156 14.80 28.68 27.92
CA GLN A 156 15.68 29.82 28.13
C GLN A 156 14.92 30.80 29.02
N SER A 157 15.31 30.86 30.29
CA SER A 157 15.09 32.06 31.10
C SER A 157 16.31 32.95 30.89
N GLU A 158 16.21 33.86 29.94
CA GLU A 158 17.01 35.09 29.97
C GLU A 158 16.21 36.13 30.74
N LEU A 159 16.73 36.51 31.92
CA LEU A 159 16.83 37.87 32.46
C LEU A 159 17.42 37.81 33.88
#